data_AF-A0A3D2JZC0-F1
#
_entry.id   AF-A0A3D2JZC0-F1
#
_cell.length_a   1.000
_cell.length_b   1.000
_cell.length_c   1.000
_cell.angle_alpha   90.00
_cell.angle_beta   90.00
_cell.angle_gamma   90.00
#
_symmetry.space_group_name_H-M   'P 1'
#
loop_
_entity.id
_entity.type
_entity.pdbx_description
1 polymer ?
#
loop_
_entity_poly.entity_id
_entity_poly.type
_entity_poly.pdbx_seq_one_letter_code
_entity_poly.pdbx_strand_id
1 'polypeptide(L)'
;MIILKRRPLWPLLPPIALAALGLITLVTISYTKDESTECGVRKFTGLHCPGCGGTRCTYDLLSGNLPDALSHNALLFGGLVLFLLGSGYLILRITILGKPAPRIPDIKPLWLWAAIGSIVLFTIFRNIPAWPFNLLAP
;
A
#
# COMPACT_ATOMS: atom_id res chain seq x y z
N MET A 1 35.03 -16.45 24.50
CA MET A 1 34.62 -16.76 23.12
C MET A 1 33.11 -16.53 23.01
N ILE A 2 32.68 -15.37 22.48
CA ILE A 2 31.25 -15.00 22.37
C ILE A 2 30.69 -15.68 21.11
N ILE A 3 29.83 -16.68 21.30
CA ILE A 3 29.14 -17.37 20.20
C ILE A 3 28.07 -16.42 19.66
N LEU A 4 28.37 -15.74 18.55
CA LEU A 4 27.38 -14.99 17.77
C LEU A 4 26.37 -15.98 17.16
N LYS A 5 25.22 -16.13 17.82
CA LYS A 5 24.06 -16.87 17.31
C LYS A 5 23.56 -16.17 16.05
N ARG A 6 24.00 -16.62 14.86
CA ARG A 6 23.54 -16.11 13.56
C ARG A 6 22.02 -16.26 13.49
N ARG A 7 21.28 -15.16 13.65
CA ARG A 7 19.83 -15.16 13.41
C ARG A 7 19.64 -15.37 11.90
N PRO A 8 18.92 -16.43 11.49
CA PRO A 8 18.85 -16.76 10.08
C PRO A 8 18.05 -15.65 9.37
N LEU A 9 18.63 -15.04 8.33
CA LEU A 9 18.09 -13.87 7.61
C LEU A 9 16.90 -14.20 6.69
N TRP A 10 16.49 -15.47 6.64
CA TRP A 10 15.36 -15.93 5.84
C TRP A 10 13.99 -15.26 6.10
N PRO A 11 13.62 -14.74 7.30
CA PRO A 11 12.36 -14.01 7.45
C PRO A 11 12.42 -12.61 6.82
N LEU A 12 13.60 -12.14 6.40
CA LEU A 12 13.76 -10.90 5.64
C LEU A 12 13.68 -11.12 4.13
N LEU A 13 13.84 -12.36 3.64
CA LEU A 13 13.74 -12.67 2.21
C LEU A 13 12.34 -12.38 1.63
N PRO A 14 11.22 -12.74 2.29
CA PRO A 14 9.89 -12.40 1.79
C PRO A 14 9.62 -10.90 1.66
N PRO A 15 9.86 -10.04 2.67
CA PRO A 15 9.63 -8.60 2.53
C PRO A 15 10.60 -7.94 1.53
N ILE A 16 11.85 -8.42 1.41
CA ILE A 16 12.80 -7.92 0.41
C ILE A 16 12.36 -8.32 -1.01
N ALA A 17 11.89 -9.56 -1.20
CA ALA A 17 11.38 -10.03 -2.48
C ALA A 17 10.09 -9.29 -2.89
N LEU A 18 9.20 -9.02 -1.93
CA LEU A 18 8.00 -8.21 -2.16
C LEU A 18 8.33 -6.75 -2.48
N ALA A 19 9.32 -6.17 -1.80
CA ALA A 19 9.79 -4.82 -2.09
C ALA A 19 10.46 -4.74 -3.48
N ALA A 20 11.26 -5.74 -3.85
CA ALA A 20 11.88 -5.83 -5.17
C ALA A 20 10.83 -6.02 -6.28
N LEU A 21 9.83 -6.89 -6.06
CA LEU A 21 8.71 -7.07 -6.98
C LEU A 21 7.86 -5.79 -7.10
N GLY A 22 7.63 -5.10 -5.99
CA GLY A 22 7.01 -3.78 -5.95
C GLY A 22 7.80 -2.74 -6.74
N LEU A 23 9.12 -2.70 -6.60
CA LEU A 23 9.98 -1.80 -7.35
C LEU A 23 9.99 -2.11 -8.85
N ILE A 24 10.07 -3.39 -9.22
CA ILE A 24 10.03 -3.84 -10.62
C ILE A 24 8.68 -3.46 -11.25
N THR A 25 7.57 -3.71 -10.56
CA THR A 25 6.24 -3.33 -11.05
C THR A 25 6.09 -1.81 -11.18
N LEU A 26 6.56 -1.03 -10.20
CA LEU A 26 6.58 0.43 -10.28
C LEU A 26 7.42 0.94 -11.46
N VAL A 27 8.57 0.35 -11.73
CA VAL A 27 9.43 0.70 -12.88
C VAL A 27 8.73 0.35 -14.19
N THR A 28 8.13 -0.84 -14.31
CA THR A 28 7.41 -1.23 -15.53
C THR A 28 6.20 -0.36 -15.82
N ILE A 29 5.49 0.10 -14.78
CA ILE A 29 4.29 0.92 -14.92
C ILE A 29 4.63 2.41 -15.10
N SER A 30 5.74 2.87 -14.51
CA SER A 30 6.27 4.22 -14.76
C SER A 30 6.85 4.37 -16.17
N TYR A 31 7.40 3.29 -16.73
CA TYR A 31 7.88 3.26 -18.12
C TYR A 31 6.72 3.37 -19.12
N THR A 32 5.52 2.98 -18.72
CA THR A 32 4.30 3.07 -19.51
C THR A 32 3.43 4.25 -19.09
N LYS A 33 4.05 5.41 -18.85
CA LYS A 33 3.38 6.72 -18.77
C LYS A 33 2.90 7.17 -20.16
N ASP A 34 2.21 6.27 -20.83
CA ASP A 34 1.40 6.54 -21.98
C ASP A 34 -0.02 6.21 -21.50
N GLU A 35 -0.95 7.15 -21.64
CA GLU A 35 -2.36 7.01 -21.21
C GLU A 35 -3.03 5.71 -21.75
N SER A 36 -2.38 5.08 -22.73
CA SER A 36 -2.72 3.89 -23.48
C SER A 36 -2.37 2.55 -22.82
N THR A 37 -1.68 2.47 -21.67
CA THR A 37 -1.59 1.18 -20.94
C THR A 37 -2.88 0.87 -20.21
N GLU A 38 -3.86 0.47 -21.01
CA GLU A 38 -5.09 -0.17 -20.59
C GLU A 38 -4.74 -1.34 -19.67
N CYS A 39 -5.05 -1.20 -18.39
CA CYS A 39 -5.00 -2.31 -17.44
C CYS A 39 -5.68 -3.52 -18.09
N GLY A 40 -4.95 -4.64 -18.28
CA GLY A 40 -5.51 -5.84 -18.92
C GLY A 40 -6.79 -6.30 -18.24
N VAL A 41 -6.87 -6.19 -16.91
CA VAL A 41 -8.10 -6.48 -16.15
C VAL A 41 -9.24 -5.56 -16.58
N ARG A 42 -9.04 -4.25 -16.68
CA ARG A 42 -10.07 -3.31 -17.15
C ARG A 42 -10.46 -3.58 -18.60
N LYS A 43 -9.49 -3.96 -19.44
CA LYS A 43 -9.73 -4.30 -20.85
C LYS A 43 -10.60 -5.55 -21.02
N PHE A 44 -10.35 -6.59 -20.22
CA PHE A 44 -11.09 -7.86 -20.32
C PHE A 44 -12.39 -7.88 -19.52
N THR A 45 -12.46 -7.17 -18.39
CA THR A 45 -13.59 -7.26 -17.45
C THR A 45 -14.41 -5.97 -17.34
N GLY A 46 -13.89 -4.84 -17.84
CA GLY A 46 -14.46 -3.51 -17.59
C GLY A 46 -14.22 -2.99 -16.17
N LEU A 47 -13.64 -3.78 -15.26
CA LEU A 47 -13.50 -3.41 -13.85
C LEU A 47 -12.24 -2.57 -13.58
N HIS A 48 -12.39 -1.58 -12.70
CA HIS A 48 -11.28 -0.81 -12.15
C HIS A 48 -10.54 -1.66 -11.10
N CYS A 49 -9.33 -2.13 -11.46
CA CYS A 49 -8.48 -2.92 -10.58
C CYS A 49 -7.71 -2.04 -9.57
N PRO A 50 -7.73 -2.35 -8.26
CA PRO A 50 -6.98 -1.58 -7.26
C PRO A 50 -5.46 -1.71 -7.42
N GLY A 51 -4.96 -2.75 -8.09
CA GLY A 51 -3.52 -2.97 -8.33
C GLY A 51 -2.91 -1.87 -9.20
N CYS A 52 -3.41 -1.69 -10.43
CA CYS A 52 -2.93 -0.64 -11.34
C CYS A 52 -3.23 0.78 -10.83
N GLY A 53 -4.33 0.94 -10.07
CA GLY A 53 -4.59 2.19 -9.35
C GLY A 53 -3.52 2.48 -8.28
N GLY A 54 -3.06 1.45 -7.56
CA GLY A 54 -2.01 1.59 -6.54
C GLY A 54 -0.67 2.03 -7.11
N THR A 55 -0.31 1.57 -8.31
CA THR A 55 0.94 1.95 -8.97
C THR A 55 0.91 3.39 -9.49
N ARG A 56 -0.24 3.85 -10.03
CA ARG A 56 -0.44 5.27 -10.39
C ARG A 56 -0.44 6.17 -9.15
N CYS A 57 -1.13 5.75 -8.08
CA CYS A 57 -1.10 6.44 -6.79
C CYS A 57 0.32 6.58 -6.24
N THR A 58 1.13 5.52 -6.33
CA THR A 58 2.53 5.57 -5.89
C THR A 58 3.36 6.51 -6.76
N TYR A 59 3.17 6.51 -8.08
CA TYR A 59 3.83 7.44 -8.98
C TYR A 59 3.50 8.90 -8.64
N ASP A 60 2.23 9.20 -8.39
CA ASP A 60 1.77 10.54 -8.05
C ASP A 60 2.27 10.98 -6.66
N LEU A 61 2.30 10.07 -5.68
CA LEU A 61 2.92 10.33 -4.38
C LEU A 61 4.40 10.72 -4.52
N LEU A 62 5.16 9.98 -5.35
CA LEU A 62 6.57 10.26 -5.61
C LEU A 62 6.78 11.56 -6.40
N SER A 63 5.80 11.92 -7.24
CA SER A 63 5.80 13.16 -8.01
C SER A 63 5.29 14.38 -7.22
N GLY A 64 4.81 14.17 -5.98
CA GLY A 64 4.24 15.22 -5.13
C GLY A 64 2.79 15.60 -5.44
N ASN A 65 2.11 14.86 -6.31
CA ASN A 65 0.73 15.12 -6.70
C ASN A 65 -0.25 14.35 -5.80
N LEU A 66 -0.54 14.92 -4.63
CA LEU A 66 -1.42 14.29 -3.63
C LEU A 66 -2.88 14.14 -4.07
N PRO A 67 -3.51 15.12 -4.77
CA PRO A 67 -4.88 14.97 -5.24
C PRO A 67 -5.07 13.78 -6.19
N ASP A 68 -4.16 13.62 -7.15
CA ASP A 68 -4.24 12.51 -8.12
C ASP A 68 -3.87 11.17 -7.47
N ALA A 69 -2.95 11.19 -6.50
CA ALA A 69 -2.66 9.99 -5.72
C ALA A 69 -3.90 9.46 -4.98
N LEU A 70 -4.69 10.35 -4.39
CA LEU A 70 -5.92 9.99 -3.67
C LEU A 70 -6.98 9.42 -4.60
N SER A 71 -7.19 10.04 -5.77
CA SER A 71 -8.18 9.57 -6.77
C SER A 71 -7.77 8.22 -7.36
N HIS A 72 -6.47 7.99 -7.57
CA HIS A 72 -5.99 6.73 -8.11
C HIS A 72 -6.08 5.55 -7.13
N ASN A 73 -5.85 5.77 -5.83
CA ASN A 73 -6.06 4.71 -4.83
C ASN A 73 -6.21 5.25 -3.39
N ALA A 74 -7.44 5.60 -3.02
CA ALA A 74 -7.75 6.09 -1.67
C ALA A 74 -7.40 5.10 -0.55
N LEU A 75 -7.51 3.78 -0.79
CA LEU A 75 -7.15 2.77 0.20
C LEU A 75 -5.64 2.78 0.49
N LEU A 76 -4.82 2.78 -0.57
CA LEU A 76 -3.36 2.84 -0.45
C LEU A 76 -2.91 4.17 0.16
N PHE A 77 -3.45 5.29 -0.33
CA PHE A 77 -3.15 6.63 0.17
C PHE A 77 -3.47 6.75 1.66
N GLY A 78 -4.69 6.37 2.06
CA GLY A 78 -5.11 6.41 3.46
C GLY A 78 -4.27 5.49 4.35
N GLY A 79 -3.97 4.27 3.88
CA GLY A 79 -3.09 3.34 4.59
C GLY A 79 -1.69 3.91 4.82
N LEU A 80 -1.12 4.57 3.81
CA LEU A 80 0.18 5.24 3.92
C LEU A 80 0.14 6.39 4.93
N VAL A 81 -0.88 7.24 4.88
CA VAL A 81 -1.04 8.35 5.83
C VAL A 81 -1.12 7.84 7.28
N LEU A 82 -1.93 6.81 7.53
CA LEU A 82 -2.05 6.20 8.85
C LEU A 82 -0.72 5.61 9.33
N PHE A 83 0.03 4.97 8.44
CA PHE A 83 1.35 4.44 8.75
C PHE A 83 2.36 5.55 9.12
N LEU A 84 2.38 6.65 8.36
CA LEU A 84 3.25 7.80 8.63
C LEU A 84 2.88 8.48 9.95
N LEU A 85 1.59 8.67 10.23
CA LEU A 85 1.14 9.25 11.50
C LEU A 85 1.47 8.34 12.69
N GLY A 86 1.24 7.02 12.56
CA GLY A 86 1.53 6.05 13.60
C GLY A 86 3.04 5.95 13.91
N SER A 87 3.88 5.95 12.87
CA SER A 87 5.34 5.96 13.03
C SER A 87 5.86 7.27 13.59
N GLY A 88 5.35 8.42 13.13
CA GLY A 88 5.69 9.74 13.68
C GLY A 88 5.33 9.87 15.17
N TYR A 89 4.14 9.40 15.55
CA TYR A 89 3.73 9.33 16.95
C TYR A 89 4.67 8.43 17.78
N LEU A 90 5.04 7.27 17.24
CA LEU A 90 5.95 6.35 17.93
C LEU A 90 7.34 6.96 18.14
N ILE A 91 7.87 7.64 17.13
CA ILE A 91 9.14 8.38 17.21
C ILE A 91 9.03 9.44 18.30
N LEU A 92 8.05 10.34 18.22
CA LEU A 92 7.79 11.39 19.22
C LEU A 92 7.70 10.80 20.64
N ARG A 93 6.97 9.69 20.80
CA ARG A 93 6.76 9.03 22.08
C ARG A 93 8.05 8.50 22.70
N ILE A 94 8.94 7.95 21.88
CA ILE A 94 10.21 7.35 22.36
C ILE A 94 11.28 8.42 22.55
N THR A 95 11.43 9.35 21.58
CA THR A 95 12.56 10.29 21.56
C THR A 95 12.30 11.54 22.36
N ILE A 96 11.09 12.11 22.31
CA ILE A 96 10.76 13.40 22.93
C ILE A 96 10.06 13.19 24.27
N LEU A 97 9.09 12.26 24.34
CA LEU A 97 8.35 12.00 25.58
C LEU A 97 9.06 11.01 26.52
N GLY A 98 10.14 10.37 26.07
CA GLY A 98 10.92 9.40 26.86
C GLY A 98 10.14 8.15 27.28
N LYS A 99 9.01 7.85 26.63
CA LYS A 99 8.16 6.70 26.98
C LYS A 99 8.66 5.44 26.25
N PRO A 100 8.68 4.27 26.92
CA PRO A 100 9.16 3.04 26.31
C PRO A 100 8.27 2.62 25.14
N ALA A 101 8.85 2.08 24.06
CA ALA A 101 8.10 1.59 22.90
C ALA A 101 6.97 0.63 23.33
N PRO A 102 5.76 0.75 22.75
CA PRO A 102 4.68 -0.16 23.08
C PRO A 102 5.04 -1.56 22.57
N ARG A 103 4.57 -2.60 23.24
CA ARG A 103 4.73 -3.96 22.73
C ARG A 103 4.01 -4.07 21.39
N ILE A 104 4.70 -4.64 20.39
CA ILE A 104 4.08 -4.96 19.11
C ILE A 104 3.04 -6.04 19.39
N PRO A 105 1.74 -5.80 19.11
CA PRO A 105 0.72 -6.80 19.30
C PRO A 105 0.92 -7.95 18.30
N ASP A 106 0.60 -9.18 18.72
CA ASP A 106 0.65 -10.33 17.83
C ASP A 106 -0.30 -10.14 16.65
N ILE A 107 0.17 -10.48 15.44
CA ILE A 107 -0.66 -10.43 14.23
C ILE A 107 -1.67 -11.58 14.32
N LYS A 108 -2.86 -11.27 14.84
CA LYS A 108 -3.98 -12.20 14.86
C LYS A 108 -4.43 -12.49 13.42
N PRO A 109 -4.82 -13.73 13.07
CA PRO A 109 -5.37 -14.07 11.75
C PRO A 109 -6.53 -13.16 11.32
N LEU A 110 -7.29 -12.64 12.28
CA LEU A 110 -8.35 -11.65 12.06
C LEU A 110 -7.85 -10.42 11.29
N TRP A 111 -6.67 -9.90 11.59
CA TRP A 111 -6.12 -8.72 10.91
C TRP A 111 -5.74 -8.99 9.46
N LEU A 112 -5.27 -10.20 9.17
CA LEU A 112 -5.01 -10.63 7.79
C LEU A 112 -6.33 -10.70 7.00
N TRP A 113 -7.36 -11.32 7.58
CA TRP A 113 -8.69 -11.36 6.97
C TRP A 113 -9.32 -9.99 6.83
N ALA A 114 -9.11 -9.08 7.78
CA ALA A 114 -9.56 -7.70 7.69
C ALA A 114 -8.86 -6.95 6.54
N ALA A 115 -7.56 -7.18 6.32
CA ALA A 115 -6.82 -6.60 5.20
C ALA A 115 -7.28 -7.16 3.84
N ILE A 116 -7.51 -8.47 3.74
CA ILE A 116 -8.08 -9.09 2.53
C ILE A 116 -9.49 -8.54 2.28
N GLY A 117 -10.32 -8.52 3.32
CA GLY A 117 -11.68 -8.01 3.27
C GLY A 117 -11.74 -6.55 2.85
N SER A 118 -10.84 -5.69 3.35
CA SER A 118 -10.79 -4.28 2.95
C SER A 118 -10.43 -4.09 1.49
N ILE A 119 -9.49 -4.89 0.95
CA ILE A 119 -9.15 -4.87 -0.48
C ILE A 119 -10.35 -5.31 -1.33
N VAL A 120 -11.04 -6.38 -0.93
CA VAL A 120 -12.25 -6.86 -1.64
C VAL A 120 -13.36 -5.81 -1.60
N LEU A 121 -13.68 -5.29 -0.41
CA LEU A 121 -14.71 -4.26 -0.24
C LEU A 121 -14.37 -3.00 -1.04
N PHE A 122 -13.12 -2.54 -1.01
CA PHE A 122 -12.67 -1.41 -1.80
C PHE A 122 -12.82 -1.68 -3.30
N THR A 123 -12.51 -2.89 -3.76
CA THR A 123 -12.69 -3.29 -5.16
C THR A 123 -14.17 -3.25 -5.55
N ILE A 124 -15.06 -3.77 -4.70
CA ILE A 124 -16.51 -3.73 -4.94
C ILE A 124 -16.98 -2.29 -5.02
N PHE A 125 -16.72 -1.48 -3.99
CA PHE A 125 -17.18 -0.10 -3.91
C PHE A 125 -16.67 0.73 -5.09
N ARG A 126 -15.40 0.59 -5.47
CA ARG A 126 -14.83 1.31 -6.61
C ARG A 126 -15.49 1.00 -7.96
N ASN A 127 -16.20 -0.12 -8.08
CA ASN A 127 -16.86 -0.51 -9.32
C ASN A 127 -18.39 -0.26 -9.31
N ILE A 128 -18.91 0.41 -8.28
CA ILE A 128 -20.32 0.81 -8.22
C ILE A 128 -20.50 2.16 -8.94
N PRO A 129 -21.33 2.26 -10.00
CA PRO A 129 -21.55 3.49 -10.76
C PRO A 129 -22.55 4.43 -10.05
N ALA A 130 -22.35 4.69 -8.75
CA ALA A 130 -23.20 5.57 -7.96
C ALA A 130 -22.35 6.57 -7.16
N TRP A 131 -22.88 7.75 -6.92
CA TRP A 131 -22.25 8.69 -5.99
C TRP A 131 -22.37 8.15 -4.55
N PRO A 132 -21.34 8.24 -3.68
CA PRO A 132 -20.02 8.85 -3.87
C PRO A 132 -18.95 7.89 -4.42
N PHE A 133 -19.31 6.64 -4.73
CA PHE A 133 -18.37 5.59 -5.13
C PHE A 133 -17.64 5.86 -6.46
N ASN A 134 -18.25 6.64 -7.34
CA ASN A 134 -17.61 7.14 -8.55
C ASN A 134 -16.32 7.92 -8.26
N LEU A 135 -16.15 8.51 -7.07
CA LEU A 135 -14.92 9.21 -6.68
C LEU A 135 -13.73 8.26 -6.48
N LEU A 136 -13.98 6.97 -6.27
CA LEU A 136 -12.93 5.97 -6.13
C LEU A 136 -12.42 5.48 -7.50
N ALA A 137 -13.16 5.75 -8.58
CA ALA A 137 -12.81 5.38 -9.94
C ALA A 137 -12.26 6.60 -10.72
N PRO A 138 -11.02 6.55 -11.25
CA PRO A 138 -10.45 7.56 -12.12
C PRO A 138 -10.97 7.40 -13.56
#